data_AF-A0ABD5PES0-F1
#
_entry.id   AF-A0ABD5PES0-F1
#
_cell.length_a   1.000
_cell.length_b   1.000
_cell.length_c   1.000
_cell.angle_alpha   90.00
_cell.angle_beta   90.00
_cell.angle_gamma   90.00
#
_symmetry.space_group_name_H-M   'P 1'
#
loop_
_entity.id
_entity.type
_entity.pdbx_description
1 polymer ?
#
loop_
_entity_poly.entity_id
_entity_poly.type
_entity_poly.pdbx_seq_one_letter_code
_entity_poly.pdbx_strand_id
1 'polypeptide(L)'
;MAGDVSKNKDFYQVIQYDDILNDTADAIRRKQQTDDLNFGVSGYVELADDYHKMTANTIFDGDETTLHLEDDDAIQTGLNIRSGHSGFHGLKIQPSALRQICSNGMMGWVADKTFEQTHSEEYQPALIHHGVDAVIDGAEELEQRLEAAQNEYLLGGKDELRLLMHEMIGDYLDTPIGDIPLSIEAETQADDISLYDAYQSMTRALSHHAKDDVPQYRLDRGFDEAARLLDTGYNQLPDAEQFGEQVIERRANQVIENQDIERYWDQEDETLQELMAQHGLTA
;
A
#
# COMPACT_ATOMS: atom_id res chain seq x y z
N MET A 1 45.09 -0.34 4.32
CA MET A 1 44.53 0.64 3.36
C MET A 1 43.26 1.19 3.98
N ALA A 2 43.34 2.40 4.54
CA ALA A 2 42.16 3.13 5.00
C ALA A 2 41.55 3.78 3.75
N GLY A 3 40.38 3.29 3.33
CA GLY A 3 39.64 3.84 2.20
C GLY A 3 38.99 5.16 2.59
N ASP A 4 39.11 6.15 1.72
CA ASP A 4 38.50 7.46 1.79
C ASP A 4 36.99 7.39 2.07
N VAL A 5 36.58 7.60 3.32
CA VAL A 5 35.17 7.86 3.72
C VAL A 5 34.86 9.36 3.82
N SER A 6 35.86 10.21 3.55
CA SER A 6 35.78 11.65 3.81
C SER A 6 35.01 12.44 2.75
N LYS A 7 34.79 11.88 1.54
CA LYS A 7 34.11 12.57 0.42
C LYS A 7 32.62 12.26 0.29
N ASN A 8 32.06 11.36 1.11
CA ASN A 8 30.67 10.93 0.97
C ASN A 8 29.68 11.71 1.88
N LYS A 9 30.18 12.46 2.86
CA LYS A 9 29.32 13.23 3.78
C LYS A 9 28.64 14.44 3.13
N ASP A 10 29.15 14.92 2.00
CA ASP A 10 28.59 16.07 1.30
C ASP A 10 27.37 15.70 0.43
N PHE A 11 27.12 14.41 0.19
CA PHE A 11 26.07 13.92 -0.72
C PHE A 11 25.18 12.82 -0.12
N TYR A 12 25.46 12.39 1.12
CA TYR A 12 24.77 11.30 1.77
C TYR A 12 24.58 11.60 3.26
N GLN A 13 23.36 11.97 3.63
CA GLN A 13 22.92 12.25 4.98
C GLN A 13 22.27 11.01 5.58
N VAL A 14 22.84 10.51 6.67
CA VAL A 14 22.24 9.42 7.46
C VAL A 14 21.23 10.04 8.41
N ILE A 15 19.95 9.82 8.13
CA ILE A 15 18.86 10.23 9.02
C ILE A 15 18.81 9.24 10.17
N GLN A 16 18.87 9.72 11.41
CA GLN A 16 18.84 8.84 12.57
C GLN A 16 17.40 8.42 12.91
N TYR A 17 17.21 7.15 13.23
CA TYR A 17 15.90 6.59 13.56
C TYR A 17 15.31 7.19 14.84
N ASP A 18 16.14 7.53 15.83
CA ASP A 18 15.70 8.18 17.06
C ASP A 18 15.19 9.60 16.82
N ASP A 19 15.85 10.38 15.95
CA ASP A 19 15.39 11.70 15.53
C ASP A 19 13.98 11.60 14.90
N ILE A 20 13.78 10.66 13.99
CA ILE A 20 12.48 10.41 13.34
C ILE A 20 11.38 10.08 14.36
N LEU A 21 11.65 9.16 15.29
CA LEU A 21 10.66 8.73 16.27
C LEU A 21 10.34 9.84 17.29
N ASN A 22 11.33 10.61 17.71
CA ASN A 22 11.14 11.74 18.61
C ASN A 22 10.29 12.84 17.96
N ASP A 23 10.62 13.22 16.72
CA ASP A 23 9.88 14.23 15.98
C ASP A 23 8.44 13.78 15.69
N THR A 24 8.22 12.48 15.48
CA THR A 24 6.87 11.91 15.32
C THR A 24 6.06 12.05 16.60
N ALA A 25 6.65 11.68 17.75
CA ALA A 25 5.99 11.85 19.05
C ALA A 25 5.70 13.32 19.35
N ASP A 26 6.60 14.23 19.02
CA ASP A 26 6.42 15.66 19.24
C ASP A 26 5.37 16.27 18.30
N ALA A 27 5.33 15.85 17.03
CA ALA A 27 4.29 16.25 16.08
C ALA A 27 2.89 15.84 16.55
N ILE A 28 2.72 14.59 16.99
CA ILE A 28 1.47 14.07 17.55
C ILE A 28 1.04 14.88 18.78
N ARG A 29 1.94 15.05 19.76
CA ARG A 29 1.63 15.81 20.99
C ARG A 29 1.23 17.24 20.69
N ARG A 30 1.92 17.87 19.73
CA ARG A 30 1.62 19.24 19.32
C ARG A 30 0.22 19.32 18.74
N LYS A 31 -0.20 18.36 17.91
CA LYS A 31 -1.54 18.35 17.32
C LYS A 31 -2.63 18.12 18.36
N GLN A 32 -2.45 17.15 19.25
CA GLN A 32 -3.35 16.94 20.40
C GLN A 32 -3.53 18.22 21.23
N GLN A 33 -2.45 18.97 21.48
CA GLN A 33 -2.50 20.21 22.27
C GLN A 33 -3.06 21.41 21.50
N THR A 34 -2.77 21.53 20.20
CA THR A 34 -3.13 22.72 19.41
C THR A 34 -4.60 22.70 19.01
N ASP A 35 -5.10 21.52 18.64
CA ASP A 35 -6.45 21.35 18.08
C ASP A 35 -7.44 20.79 19.12
N ASP A 36 -7.01 20.63 20.38
CA ASP A 36 -7.80 20.09 21.50
C ASP A 36 -8.41 18.70 21.20
N LEU A 37 -7.67 17.90 20.41
CA LEU A 37 -8.08 16.57 19.98
C LEU A 37 -7.69 15.52 21.01
N ASN A 38 -8.58 14.56 21.25
CA ASN A 38 -8.39 13.52 22.26
C ASN A 38 -8.36 12.11 21.63
N PHE A 39 -7.25 11.80 20.97
CA PHE A 39 -6.97 10.47 20.45
C PHE A 39 -5.76 9.83 21.17
N GLY A 40 -5.83 8.51 21.37
CA GLY A 40 -4.71 7.68 21.81
C GLY A 40 -3.77 7.34 20.65
N VAL A 41 -2.58 6.83 20.97
CA VAL A 41 -1.63 6.38 19.96
C VAL A 41 -1.04 5.04 20.36
N SER A 42 -1.06 4.10 19.41
CA SER A 42 -0.48 2.76 19.55
C SER A 42 0.38 2.43 18.32
N GLY A 43 1.19 1.37 18.37
CA GLY A 43 2.08 1.07 17.25
C GLY A 43 3.27 0.17 17.58
N TYR A 44 4.12 -0.03 16.58
CA TYR A 44 5.36 -0.80 16.71
C TYR A 44 6.48 -0.21 15.83
N VAL A 45 7.72 -0.57 16.17
CA VAL A 45 8.90 -0.27 15.37
C VAL A 45 9.61 -1.59 15.08
N GLU A 46 9.93 -1.81 13.82
CA GLU A 46 10.69 -2.96 13.35
C GLU A 46 11.97 -2.50 12.65
N LEU A 47 13.06 -3.22 12.88
CA LEU A 47 14.34 -3.00 12.24
C LEU A 47 14.70 -4.25 11.45
N ALA A 48 15.27 -4.06 10.26
CA ALA A 48 15.89 -5.17 9.54
C ALA A 48 17.01 -5.80 10.40
N ASP A 49 17.31 -7.09 10.19
CA ASP A 49 18.28 -7.86 10.98
C ASP A 49 19.69 -7.23 11.07
N ASP A 50 20.10 -6.52 10.03
CA ASP A 50 21.36 -5.79 9.88
C ASP A 50 21.21 -4.28 10.12
N TYR A 51 20.05 -3.83 10.59
CA TYR A 51 19.72 -2.46 10.98
C TYR A 51 19.83 -1.42 9.85
N HIS A 52 19.84 -1.86 8.59
CA HIS A 52 19.92 -0.93 7.45
C HIS A 52 18.57 -0.26 7.12
N LYS A 53 17.46 -0.74 7.70
CA LYS A 53 16.11 -0.21 7.52
C LYS A 53 15.31 -0.26 8.82
N MET A 54 14.47 0.74 8.98
CA MET A 54 13.43 0.84 9.99
C MET A 54 12.08 1.01 9.32
N THR A 55 11.07 0.31 9.84
CA THR A 55 9.65 0.62 9.65
C THR A 55 9.07 0.96 11.02
N ALA A 56 8.35 2.06 11.14
CA ALA A 56 7.58 2.44 12.32
C ALA A 56 6.12 2.61 11.90
N ASN A 57 5.23 1.87 12.56
CA ASN A 57 3.79 1.93 12.34
C ASN A 57 3.13 2.55 13.56
N THR A 58 2.34 3.58 13.36
CA THR A 58 1.67 4.37 14.40
C THR A 58 0.20 4.49 14.06
N ILE A 59 -0.68 4.08 14.97
CA ILE A 59 -2.14 4.07 14.85
C ILE A 59 -2.71 5.12 15.77
N PHE A 60 -3.65 5.91 15.28
CA PHE A 60 -4.31 6.97 16.03
C PHE A 60 -5.71 6.47 16.44
N ASP A 61 -5.91 6.28 17.73
CA ASP A 61 -7.10 5.68 18.33
C ASP A 61 -8.03 6.77 18.89
N GLY A 62 -9.08 7.14 18.15
CA GLY A 62 -10.03 8.18 18.56
C GLY A 62 -11.14 8.40 17.53
N ASP A 63 -12.24 9.02 17.95
CA ASP A 63 -13.41 9.26 17.08
C ASP A 63 -13.03 10.19 15.90
N GLU A 64 -12.14 11.14 16.12
CA GLU A 64 -11.69 12.10 15.12
C GLU A 64 -10.70 11.51 14.11
N THR A 65 -10.15 10.34 14.40
CA THR A 65 -9.15 9.64 13.58
C THR A 65 -9.66 8.29 13.08
N THR A 66 -10.95 8.00 13.26
CA THR A 66 -11.61 6.78 12.80
C THR A 66 -12.62 7.12 11.70
N LEU A 67 -12.47 6.48 10.54
CA LEU A 67 -13.39 6.59 9.41
C LEU A 67 -14.42 5.45 9.46
N HIS A 68 -15.65 5.74 9.05
CA HIS A 68 -16.76 4.80 9.04
C HIS A 68 -17.41 4.79 7.64
N LEU A 69 -16.96 3.90 6.76
CA LEU A 69 -17.55 3.75 5.42
C LEU A 69 -18.91 3.04 5.48
N GLU A 70 -19.12 2.16 6.47
CA GLU A 70 -20.39 1.50 6.80
C GLU A 70 -20.49 1.27 8.33
N ASP A 71 -21.68 0.95 8.84
CA ASP A 71 -21.98 0.81 10.29
C ASP A 71 -21.06 -0.17 11.05
N ASP A 72 -20.36 -1.08 10.35
CA ASP A 72 -19.50 -2.13 10.93
C ASP A 72 -18.03 -2.14 10.41
N ASP A 73 -17.60 -1.18 9.57
CA ASP A 73 -16.22 -1.14 9.01
C ASP A 73 -15.47 0.12 9.48
N ALA A 74 -14.93 0.05 10.70
CA ALA A 74 -14.13 1.12 11.28
C ALA A 74 -12.70 1.05 10.74
N ILE A 75 -12.25 2.17 10.17
CA ILE A 75 -10.92 2.33 9.62
C ILE A 75 -10.15 3.31 10.51
N GLN A 76 -9.13 2.84 11.21
CA GLN A 76 -8.31 3.68 12.08
C GLN A 76 -7.26 4.40 11.25
N THR A 77 -7.00 5.67 11.45
CA THR A 77 -5.94 6.37 10.70
C THR A 77 -4.60 6.34 11.44
N GLY A 78 -3.51 6.65 10.75
CA GLY A 78 -2.17 6.56 11.33
C GLY A 78 -1.02 6.92 10.38
N LEU A 79 0.21 6.73 10.87
CA LEU A 79 1.46 6.95 10.14
C LEU A 79 2.31 5.69 10.01
N ASN A 80 2.78 5.42 8.79
CA ASN A 80 3.82 4.44 8.49
C ASN A 80 5.04 5.21 8.02
N ILE A 81 6.12 5.05 8.76
CA ILE A 81 7.37 5.77 8.54
C ILE A 81 8.45 4.74 8.25
N ARG A 82 9.08 4.87 7.09
CA ARG A 82 10.18 4.00 6.68
C ARG A 82 11.43 4.84 6.49
N SER A 83 12.54 4.36 7.02
CA SER A 83 13.84 5.00 6.81
C SER A 83 14.89 3.94 6.57
N GLY A 84 15.74 4.18 5.58
CA GLY A 84 16.86 3.30 5.25
C GLY A 84 18.17 4.03 5.45
N HIS A 85 19.22 3.30 5.83
CA HIS A 85 20.62 3.73 5.74
C HIS A 85 21.26 3.29 4.41
N SER A 86 20.46 2.85 3.45
CA SER A 86 20.88 2.50 2.10
C SER A 86 19.69 2.58 1.13
N GLY A 87 19.97 2.93 -0.13
CA GLY A 87 18.97 3.11 -1.17
C GLY A 87 18.78 4.56 -1.60
N PHE A 88 17.75 4.82 -2.42
CA PHE A 88 17.45 6.16 -2.97
C PHE A 88 16.67 7.05 -2.00
N HIS A 89 15.90 6.48 -1.07
CA HIS A 89 15.08 7.22 -0.10
C HIS A 89 15.71 7.11 1.29
N GLY A 90 15.90 8.26 1.95
CA GLY A 90 16.34 8.33 3.34
C GLY A 90 15.18 8.27 4.32
N LEU A 91 14.04 8.86 3.97
CA LEU A 91 12.81 8.88 4.77
C LEU A 91 11.60 8.83 3.85
N LYS A 92 10.63 7.98 4.19
CA LYS A 92 9.32 7.88 3.56
C LYS A 92 8.26 7.91 4.66
N ILE A 93 7.28 8.77 4.52
CA ILE A 93 6.19 8.97 5.49
C ILE A 93 4.88 8.80 4.74
N GLN A 94 4.04 7.91 5.24
CA GLN A 94 2.77 7.55 4.62
C GLN A 94 1.66 7.74 5.65
N PRO A 95 1.00 8.91 5.66
CA PRO A 95 -0.31 9.09 6.29
C PRO A 95 -1.29 8.12 5.66
N SER A 96 -2.08 7.44 6.47
CA SER A 96 -2.84 6.30 5.97
C SER A 96 -3.96 5.92 6.91
N ALA A 97 -4.77 5.00 6.44
CA ALA A 97 -5.70 4.20 7.21
C ALA A 97 -5.13 2.79 7.49
N LEU A 98 -5.45 2.22 8.65
CA LEU A 98 -5.26 0.86 9.10
C LEU A 98 -6.70 0.31 9.24
N ARG A 99 -7.15 -0.46 8.25
CA ARG A 99 -8.51 -1.06 8.21
C ARG A 99 -8.49 -2.44 8.82
N GLN A 100 -9.57 -2.84 9.49
CA GLN A 100 -9.79 -4.23 9.90
C GLN A 100 -10.13 -5.13 8.70
N ILE A 101 -9.15 -5.86 8.19
CA ILE A 101 -9.24 -6.81 7.07
C ILE A 101 -10.14 -8.01 7.41
N CYS A 102 -10.24 -8.44 8.68
CA CYS A 102 -11.20 -9.48 9.02
C CYS A 102 -11.77 -9.36 10.43
N SER A 103 -12.93 -10.00 10.66
CA SER A 103 -13.68 -9.98 11.92
C SER A 103 -12.93 -10.51 13.14
N ASN A 104 -11.72 -11.08 12.96
CA ASN A 104 -10.84 -11.48 14.06
C ASN A 104 -9.88 -10.36 14.54
N GLY A 105 -9.86 -9.19 13.88
CA GLY A 105 -9.06 -8.02 14.27
C GLY A 105 -7.78 -7.78 13.48
N MET A 106 -7.55 -8.47 12.35
CA MET A 106 -6.37 -8.22 11.50
C MET A 106 -6.49 -6.90 10.76
N MET A 107 -5.41 -6.13 10.66
CA MET A 107 -5.45 -4.78 10.08
C MET A 107 -4.49 -4.60 8.88
N GLY A 108 -4.86 -3.78 7.88
CA GLY A 108 -4.05 -3.47 6.69
C GLY A 108 -3.96 -1.99 6.33
N TRP A 109 -2.84 -1.58 5.72
CA TRP A 109 -2.45 -0.17 5.53
C TRP A 109 -2.85 0.41 4.16
N VAL A 110 -3.60 1.51 4.15
CA VAL A 110 -4.10 2.30 2.99
C VAL A 110 -3.39 3.66 2.90
N ALA A 111 -2.24 3.74 2.22
CA ALA A 111 -1.51 5.02 2.15
C ALA A 111 -2.32 6.09 1.37
N ASP A 112 -2.60 7.23 2.01
CA ASP A 112 -3.34 8.33 1.38
C ASP A 112 -2.43 9.29 0.62
N LYS A 113 -1.32 9.61 1.24
CA LYS A 113 -0.26 10.46 0.69
C LYS A 113 1.07 9.81 0.98
N THR A 114 2.08 10.22 0.24
CA THR A 114 3.46 9.79 0.46
C THR A 114 4.36 11.01 0.44
N PHE A 115 5.06 11.25 1.55
CA PHE A 115 6.11 12.26 1.65
C PHE A 115 7.47 11.56 1.67
N GLU A 116 8.37 11.99 0.81
CA GLU A 116 9.69 11.36 0.69
C GLU A 116 10.81 12.38 0.75
N GLN A 117 11.89 11.95 1.38
CA GLN A 117 13.17 12.64 1.38
C GLN A 117 14.26 11.64 0.99
N THR A 118 15.16 12.08 0.12
CA THR A 118 16.34 11.31 -0.26
C THR A 118 17.49 11.57 0.69
N HIS A 119 18.53 10.73 0.64
CA HIS A 119 19.77 10.96 1.39
C HIS A 119 20.59 12.16 0.92
N SER A 120 20.21 12.80 -0.19
CA SER A 120 20.95 13.96 -0.71
C SER A 120 20.61 15.27 0.01
N GLU A 121 19.62 15.24 0.91
CA GLU A 121 19.10 16.40 1.62
C GLU A 121 19.31 16.27 3.13
N GLU A 122 19.46 17.40 3.82
CA GLU A 122 19.46 17.42 5.30
C GLU A 122 18.11 16.96 5.81
N TYR A 123 18.09 16.20 6.91
CA TYR A 123 16.86 15.72 7.54
C TYR A 123 15.86 16.86 7.78
N GLN A 124 14.62 16.66 7.33
CA GLN A 124 13.54 17.65 7.44
C GLN A 124 12.43 17.17 8.39
N PRO A 125 12.47 17.55 9.69
CA PRO A 125 11.41 17.23 10.65
C PRO A 125 10.01 17.70 10.22
N ALA A 126 9.95 18.78 9.43
CA ALA A 126 8.70 19.32 8.91
C ALA A 126 7.88 18.29 8.09
N LEU A 127 8.54 17.32 7.43
CA LEU A 127 7.84 16.26 6.70
C LEU A 127 7.04 15.34 7.63
N ILE A 128 7.53 15.11 8.84
CA ILE A 128 6.82 14.33 9.87
C ILE A 128 5.61 15.10 10.38
N HIS A 129 5.76 16.40 10.62
CA HIS A 129 4.64 17.26 10.97
C HIS A 129 3.57 17.24 9.88
N HIS A 130 3.95 17.41 8.61
CA HIS A 130 3.00 17.31 7.49
C HIS A 130 2.34 15.92 7.41
N GLY A 131 3.07 14.86 7.76
CA GLY A 131 2.52 13.52 7.86
C GLY A 131 1.39 13.43 8.88
N VAL A 132 1.66 13.85 10.12
CA VAL A 132 0.65 13.87 11.20
C VAL A 132 -0.54 14.76 10.83
N ASP A 133 -0.28 15.95 10.29
CA ASP A 133 -1.31 16.88 9.86
C ASP A 133 -2.19 16.23 8.77
N ALA A 134 -1.58 15.54 7.79
CA ALA A 134 -2.32 14.85 6.73
C ALA A 134 -3.17 13.67 7.23
N VAL A 135 -2.80 13.00 8.33
CA VAL A 135 -3.65 11.97 8.95
C VAL A 135 -4.92 12.60 9.53
N ILE A 136 -4.77 13.69 10.28
CA ILE A 136 -5.86 14.33 11.01
C ILE A 136 -6.76 15.13 10.06
N ASP A 137 -6.15 15.92 9.18
CA ASP A 137 -6.84 16.85 8.31
C ASP A 137 -7.28 16.18 6.98
N GLY A 138 -6.75 15.00 6.65
CA GLY A 138 -7.00 14.28 5.38
C GLY A 138 -8.07 13.18 5.45
N ALA A 139 -8.65 12.94 6.63
CA ALA A 139 -9.61 11.86 6.86
C ALA A 139 -10.85 11.96 5.94
N GLU A 140 -11.44 13.15 5.79
CA GLU A 140 -12.60 13.38 4.91
C GLU A 140 -12.26 13.15 3.42
N GLU A 141 -11.05 13.52 2.99
CA GLU A 141 -10.60 13.35 1.60
C GLU A 141 -10.39 11.87 1.27
N LEU A 142 -9.83 11.11 2.22
CA LEU A 142 -9.68 9.67 2.12
C LEU A 142 -11.04 8.96 2.09
N GLU A 143 -11.99 9.35 2.95
CA GLU A 143 -13.36 8.81 2.97
C GLU A 143 -14.04 8.98 1.62
N GLN A 144 -14.06 10.21 1.07
CA GLN A 144 -14.62 10.49 -0.25
C GLN A 144 -13.99 9.66 -1.36
N ARG A 145 -12.68 9.40 -1.27
CA ARG A 145 -11.95 8.61 -2.26
C ARG A 145 -12.31 7.13 -2.17
N LEU A 146 -12.47 6.60 -0.96
CA LEU A 146 -12.91 5.21 -0.75
C LEU A 146 -14.36 5.03 -1.23
N GLU A 147 -15.25 5.97 -0.94
CA GLU A 147 -16.61 5.99 -1.51
C GLU A 147 -16.60 6.04 -3.04
N ALA A 148 -15.74 6.87 -3.63
CA ALA A 148 -15.61 6.93 -5.08
C ALA A 148 -15.04 5.63 -5.68
N ALA A 149 -14.09 4.97 -4.99
CA ALA A 149 -13.51 3.70 -5.41
C ALA A 149 -14.53 2.55 -5.42
N GLN A 150 -15.54 2.59 -4.55
CA GLN A 150 -16.66 1.64 -4.56
C GLN A 150 -17.56 1.79 -5.80
N ASN A 151 -17.47 2.91 -6.51
CA ASN A 151 -18.27 3.22 -7.69
C ASN A 151 -17.49 3.12 -9.01
N GLU A 152 -16.21 2.77 -8.95
CA GLU A 152 -15.34 2.59 -10.11
C GLU A 152 -15.02 1.10 -10.28
N TYR A 153 -15.32 0.52 -11.44
CA TYR A 153 -15.34 -0.94 -11.63
C TYR A 153 -14.35 -1.41 -12.68
N LEU A 154 -13.70 -2.55 -12.42
CA LEU A 154 -12.92 -3.29 -13.40
C LEU A 154 -13.87 -3.88 -14.45
N LEU A 155 -13.56 -3.68 -15.73
CA LEU A 155 -14.42 -4.12 -16.83
C LEU A 155 -14.55 -5.65 -16.88
N GLY A 156 -13.45 -6.36 -16.63
CA GLY A 156 -13.37 -7.82 -16.61
C GLY A 156 -13.66 -8.48 -15.26
N GLY A 157 -14.13 -7.72 -14.26
CA GLY A 157 -14.55 -8.25 -12.96
C GLY A 157 -13.48 -9.09 -12.26
N LYS A 158 -13.88 -10.27 -11.74
CA LYS A 158 -13.00 -11.15 -10.94
C LYS A 158 -11.77 -11.66 -11.69
N ASP A 159 -11.90 -11.94 -12.98
CA ASP A 159 -10.80 -12.52 -13.76
C ASP A 159 -9.71 -11.47 -14.04
N GLU A 160 -10.12 -10.23 -14.30
CA GLU A 160 -9.20 -9.10 -14.38
C GLU A 160 -8.50 -8.84 -13.04
N LEU A 161 -9.25 -8.88 -11.93
CA LEU A 161 -8.67 -8.77 -10.59
C LEU A 161 -7.64 -9.88 -10.31
N ARG A 162 -7.91 -11.12 -10.70
CA ARG A 162 -6.95 -12.22 -10.55
C ARG A 162 -5.62 -11.91 -11.26
N LEU A 163 -5.67 -11.43 -12.50
CA LEU A 163 -4.48 -11.01 -13.24
C LEU A 163 -3.74 -9.88 -12.53
N LEU A 164 -4.47 -8.84 -12.10
CA LEU A 164 -3.93 -7.72 -11.34
C LEU A 164 -3.18 -8.20 -10.09
N MET A 165 -3.79 -9.10 -9.31
CA MET A 165 -3.19 -9.65 -8.09
C MET A 165 -1.93 -10.47 -8.38
N HIS A 166 -1.93 -11.28 -9.44
CA HIS A 166 -0.74 -12.04 -9.84
C HIS A 166 0.43 -11.13 -10.22
N GLU A 167 0.16 -10.08 -11.01
CA GLU A 167 1.19 -9.14 -11.46
C GLU A 167 1.69 -8.21 -10.34
N MET A 168 0.80 -7.75 -9.47
CA MET A 168 1.15 -6.75 -8.45
C MET A 168 1.66 -7.36 -7.16
N ILE A 169 1.09 -8.47 -6.71
CA ILE A 169 1.40 -9.03 -5.38
C ILE A 169 1.78 -10.51 -5.37
N GLY A 170 1.78 -11.19 -6.53
CA GLY A 170 2.06 -12.62 -6.62
C GLY A 170 3.39 -13.03 -5.99
N ASP A 171 4.43 -12.20 -6.11
CA ASP A 171 5.76 -12.51 -5.57
C ASP A 171 5.81 -12.57 -4.04
N TYR A 172 4.86 -11.94 -3.34
CA TYR A 172 4.79 -11.94 -1.88
C TYR A 172 4.09 -13.18 -1.31
N LEU A 173 3.24 -13.86 -2.09
CA LEU A 173 2.35 -14.92 -1.61
C LEU A 173 2.98 -16.30 -1.71
N ASP A 174 2.70 -17.17 -0.74
CA ASP A 174 3.26 -18.53 -0.68
C ASP A 174 2.78 -19.41 -1.84
N THR A 175 1.46 -19.43 -2.09
CA THR A 175 0.85 -20.16 -3.21
C THR A 175 -0.10 -19.24 -3.98
N PRO A 176 0.41 -18.32 -4.82
CA PRO A 176 -0.40 -17.28 -5.47
C PRO A 176 -1.63 -17.82 -6.21
N ILE A 177 -1.47 -18.95 -6.91
CA ILE A 177 -2.53 -19.63 -7.67
C ILE A 177 -3.73 -20.01 -6.79
N GLY A 178 -3.48 -20.41 -5.54
CA GLY A 178 -4.53 -20.77 -4.59
C GLY A 178 -4.98 -19.60 -3.72
N ASP A 179 -4.02 -18.79 -3.27
CA ASP A 179 -4.22 -17.72 -2.29
C ASP A 179 -5.02 -16.53 -2.88
N ILE A 180 -4.79 -16.19 -4.15
CA ILE A 180 -5.47 -15.08 -4.82
C ILE A 180 -6.98 -15.35 -4.94
N PRO A 181 -7.45 -16.47 -5.53
CA PRO A 181 -8.88 -16.80 -5.55
C PRO A 181 -9.53 -16.79 -4.17
N LEU A 182 -8.87 -17.38 -3.17
CA LEU A 182 -9.39 -17.44 -1.80
C LEU A 182 -9.53 -16.04 -1.19
N SER A 183 -8.61 -15.13 -1.51
CA SER A 183 -8.65 -13.78 -0.99
C SER A 183 -9.78 -12.96 -1.61
N ILE A 184 -10.00 -13.10 -2.92
CA ILE A 184 -11.12 -12.45 -3.63
C ILE A 184 -12.46 -12.93 -3.08
N GLU A 185 -12.66 -14.26 -2.99
CA GLU A 185 -13.92 -14.84 -2.52
C GLU A 185 -14.26 -14.50 -1.06
N ALA A 186 -13.23 -14.24 -0.25
CA ALA A 186 -13.41 -13.85 1.13
C ALA A 186 -13.85 -12.39 1.30
N GLU A 187 -13.43 -11.49 0.40
CA GLU A 187 -13.80 -10.07 0.45
C GLU A 187 -15.10 -9.78 -0.30
N THR A 188 -15.33 -10.42 -1.45
CA THR A 188 -16.53 -10.16 -2.24
C THR A 188 -17.12 -11.40 -2.91
N GLN A 189 -18.45 -11.47 -2.89
CA GLN A 189 -19.22 -12.46 -3.65
C GLN A 189 -19.77 -11.87 -4.95
N ALA A 190 -19.75 -10.55 -5.12
CA ALA A 190 -20.23 -9.89 -6.33
C ALA A 190 -19.35 -10.24 -7.54
N ASP A 191 -19.94 -10.27 -8.73
CA ASP A 191 -19.19 -10.55 -9.97
C ASP A 191 -18.58 -9.29 -10.57
N ASP A 192 -19.26 -8.15 -10.43
CA ASP A 192 -18.71 -6.83 -10.72
C ASP A 192 -17.75 -6.45 -9.59
N ILE A 193 -16.54 -6.05 -9.94
CA ILE A 193 -15.46 -5.77 -8.98
C ILE A 193 -15.12 -4.29 -9.02
N SER A 194 -15.34 -3.61 -7.90
CA SER A 194 -14.90 -2.23 -7.74
C SER A 194 -13.39 -2.13 -7.47
N LEU A 195 -12.79 -0.95 -7.66
CA LEU A 195 -11.42 -0.68 -7.23
C LEU A 195 -11.26 -0.87 -5.72
N TYR A 196 -12.31 -0.59 -4.95
CA TYR A 196 -12.35 -0.89 -3.53
C TYR A 196 -12.24 -2.40 -3.28
N ASP A 197 -13.09 -3.23 -3.91
CA ASP A 197 -13.03 -4.70 -3.77
C ASP A 197 -11.67 -5.27 -4.17
N ALA A 198 -11.09 -4.75 -5.25
CA ALA A 198 -9.77 -5.11 -5.72
C ALA A 198 -8.69 -4.82 -4.67
N TYR A 199 -8.72 -3.61 -4.12
CA TYR A 199 -7.83 -3.19 -3.04
C TYR A 199 -7.97 -4.09 -1.81
N GLN A 200 -9.20 -4.39 -1.38
CA GLN A 200 -9.43 -5.25 -0.22
C GLN A 200 -8.91 -6.67 -0.44
N SER A 201 -9.16 -7.22 -1.63
CA SER A 201 -8.68 -8.56 -1.98
C SER A 201 -7.15 -8.65 -1.95
N MET A 202 -6.45 -7.61 -2.43
CA MET A 202 -4.98 -7.53 -2.38
C MET A 202 -4.44 -7.43 -0.96
N THR A 203 -4.97 -6.52 -0.16
CA THR A 203 -4.49 -6.33 1.20
C THR A 203 -4.77 -7.54 2.09
N ARG A 204 -5.89 -8.23 1.86
CA ARG A 204 -6.17 -9.52 2.49
C ARG A 204 -5.12 -10.55 2.12
N ALA A 205 -4.83 -10.72 0.82
CA ALA A 205 -3.84 -11.69 0.35
C ALA A 205 -2.47 -11.45 1.00
N LEU A 206 -2.01 -10.20 1.01
CA LEU A 206 -0.75 -9.81 1.65
C LEU A 206 -0.74 -10.09 3.15
N SER A 207 -1.87 -9.90 3.84
CA SER A 207 -1.91 -10.06 5.30
C SER A 207 -2.02 -11.52 5.74
N HIS A 208 -2.70 -12.35 4.95
CA HIS A 208 -3.02 -13.73 5.34
C HIS A 208 -2.17 -14.80 4.64
N HIS A 209 -1.64 -14.47 3.47
CA HIS A 209 -1.03 -15.44 2.55
C HIS A 209 0.39 -15.03 2.12
N ALA A 210 0.93 -13.93 2.65
CA ALA A 210 2.33 -13.62 2.46
C ALA A 210 3.23 -14.70 3.08
N LYS A 211 4.35 -14.98 2.41
CA LYS A 211 5.34 -15.95 2.89
C LYS A 211 5.88 -15.51 4.26
N ASP A 212 6.02 -16.47 5.18
CA ASP A 212 6.53 -16.24 6.54
C ASP A 212 7.93 -15.59 6.57
N ASP A 213 8.71 -15.71 5.49
CA ASP A 213 10.07 -15.20 5.36
C ASP A 213 10.17 -13.83 4.67
N VAL A 214 9.05 -13.25 4.25
CA VAL A 214 9.02 -11.89 3.67
C VAL A 214 9.16 -10.88 4.82
N PRO A 215 10.26 -10.11 4.89
CA PRO A 215 10.41 -9.12 5.94
C PRO A 215 9.36 -8.01 5.82
N GLN A 216 8.98 -7.38 6.93
CA GLN A 216 7.90 -6.38 6.96
C GLN A 216 8.14 -5.25 5.94
N TYR A 217 9.36 -4.73 5.79
CA TYR A 217 9.66 -3.67 4.82
C TYR A 217 9.45 -4.06 3.35
N ARG A 218 9.44 -5.36 3.02
CA ARG A 218 9.07 -5.86 1.69
C ARG A 218 7.56 -5.99 1.59
N LEU A 219 6.91 -6.54 2.61
CA LEU A 219 5.46 -6.68 2.66
C LEU A 219 4.76 -5.31 2.54
N ASP A 220 5.30 -4.34 3.25
CA ASP A 220 5.06 -2.90 3.14
C ASP A 220 5.04 -2.36 1.69
N ARG A 221 5.88 -2.88 0.80
CA ARG A 221 5.86 -2.50 -0.63
C ARG A 221 4.69 -3.14 -1.37
N GLY A 222 4.32 -4.37 -1.02
CA GLY A 222 3.11 -4.99 -1.55
C GLY A 222 1.87 -4.19 -1.17
N PHE A 223 1.79 -3.69 0.07
CA PHE A 223 0.71 -2.77 0.47
C PHE A 223 0.75 -1.44 -0.29
N ASP A 224 1.94 -0.89 -0.55
CA ASP A 224 2.08 0.30 -1.41
C ASP A 224 1.62 0.03 -2.85
N GLU A 225 1.86 -1.19 -3.37
CA GLU A 225 1.39 -1.61 -4.69
C GLU A 225 -0.13 -1.71 -4.71
N ALA A 226 -0.75 -2.35 -3.70
CA ALA A 226 -2.20 -2.40 -3.55
C ALA A 226 -2.82 -0.99 -3.48
N ALA A 227 -2.21 -0.07 -2.72
CA ALA A 227 -2.70 1.31 -2.57
C ALA A 227 -2.76 2.08 -3.91
N ARG A 228 -2.06 1.66 -4.96
CA ARG A 228 -2.16 2.27 -6.30
C ARG A 228 -3.53 2.10 -6.95
N LEU A 229 -4.35 1.16 -6.46
CA LEU A 229 -5.75 1.02 -6.87
C LEU A 229 -6.63 2.16 -6.34
N LEU A 230 -6.14 2.91 -5.35
CA LEU A 230 -6.87 4.00 -4.71
C LEU A 230 -6.21 5.36 -4.94
N ASP A 231 -4.95 5.41 -5.38
CA ASP A 231 -4.25 6.66 -5.65
C ASP A 231 -3.21 6.55 -6.78
N THR A 232 -3.28 7.51 -7.70
CA THR A 232 -2.27 7.76 -8.75
C THR A 232 -1.00 8.47 -8.24
N GLY A 233 -0.98 8.88 -6.97
CA GLY A 233 0.07 9.69 -6.35
C GLY A 233 -0.20 11.19 -6.44
N TYR A 234 -1.32 11.59 -7.05
CA TYR A 234 -1.80 12.97 -7.13
C TYR A 234 -3.12 13.17 -6.37
N ASN A 235 -3.43 12.23 -5.48
CA ASN A 235 -4.70 12.14 -4.77
C ASN A 235 -5.91 12.05 -5.69
N GLN A 236 -5.81 11.17 -6.67
CA GLN A 236 -6.86 10.91 -7.65
C GLN A 236 -6.98 9.41 -7.82
N LEU A 237 -8.22 8.93 -7.90
CA LEU A 237 -8.46 7.55 -8.26
C LEU A 237 -7.86 7.25 -9.64
N PRO A 238 -7.25 6.07 -9.80
CA PRO A 238 -6.86 5.61 -11.11
C PRO A 238 -8.09 5.33 -11.97
N ASP A 239 -7.90 5.40 -13.28
CA ASP A 239 -8.88 4.91 -14.27
C ASP A 239 -8.83 3.38 -14.28
N ALA A 240 -9.93 2.73 -13.88
CA ALA A 240 -9.98 1.28 -13.75
C ALA A 240 -9.83 0.57 -15.10
N GLU A 241 -10.40 1.14 -16.16
CA GLU A 241 -10.33 0.60 -17.52
C GLU A 241 -8.87 0.60 -18.00
N GLN A 242 -8.16 1.71 -17.83
CA GLN A 242 -6.74 1.80 -18.19
C GLN A 242 -5.85 0.84 -17.38
N PHE A 243 -6.16 0.63 -16.10
CA PHE A 243 -5.42 -0.33 -15.26
C PHE A 243 -5.60 -1.76 -15.75
N GLY A 244 -6.84 -2.13 -16.04
CA GLY A 244 -7.20 -3.42 -16.63
C GLY A 244 -6.49 -3.67 -17.95
N GLU A 245 -6.64 -2.72 -18.88
CA GLU A 245 -6.07 -2.78 -20.22
C GLU A 245 -4.55 -3.06 -20.16
N GLN A 246 -3.81 -2.32 -19.34
CA GLN A 246 -2.35 -2.46 -19.23
C GLN A 246 -1.91 -3.81 -18.69
N VAL A 247 -2.64 -4.37 -17.72
CA VAL A 247 -2.31 -5.68 -17.15
C VAL A 247 -2.63 -6.80 -18.12
N ILE A 248 -3.80 -6.73 -18.78
CA ILE A 248 -4.22 -7.71 -19.78
C ILE A 248 -3.26 -7.68 -20.96
N GLU A 249 -2.94 -6.50 -21.51
CA GLU A 249 -2.03 -6.35 -22.65
C GLU A 249 -0.64 -6.90 -22.31
N ARG A 250 -0.10 -6.56 -21.14
CA ARG A 250 1.21 -7.05 -20.71
C ARG A 250 1.22 -8.57 -20.59
N ARG A 251 0.21 -9.15 -19.94
CA ARG A 251 0.16 -10.60 -19.74
C ARG A 251 -0.06 -11.34 -21.06
N ALA A 252 -0.92 -10.83 -21.93
CA ALA A 252 -1.12 -11.37 -23.27
C ALA A 252 0.19 -11.38 -24.06
N ASN A 253 0.96 -10.28 -24.02
CA ASN A 253 2.26 -10.22 -24.67
C ASN A 253 3.24 -11.25 -24.10
N GLN A 254 3.33 -11.42 -22.78
CA GLN A 254 4.17 -12.45 -22.16
C GLN A 254 3.82 -13.86 -22.66
N VAL A 255 2.53 -14.17 -22.74
CA VAL A 255 2.00 -15.46 -23.20
C VAL A 255 2.28 -15.70 -24.68
N ILE A 256 2.14 -14.68 -25.53
CA ILE A 256 2.39 -14.76 -26.97
C ILE A 256 3.90 -14.90 -27.26
N GLU A 257 4.73 -14.12 -26.57
CA GLU A 257 6.18 -14.11 -26.78
C GLU A 257 6.87 -15.36 -26.24
N ASN A 258 6.29 -16.00 -25.21
CA ASN A 258 6.86 -17.17 -24.58
C ASN A 258 5.83 -18.28 -24.39
N GLN A 259 5.78 -19.24 -25.34
CA GLN A 259 4.85 -20.37 -25.28
C GLN A 259 5.09 -21.32 -24.09
N ASP A 260 6.28 -21.30 -23.49
CA ASP A 260 6.63 -22.13 -22.33
C ASP A 260 6.35 -21.40 -20.99
N ILE A 261 5.79 -20.17 -21.01
CA ILE A 261 5.46 -19.46 -19.76
C ILE A 261 4.36 -20.20 -19.01
N GLU A 262 4.60 -20.41 -17.72
CA GLU A 262 3.62 -21.05 -16.83
C GLU A 262 2.35 -20.21 -16.76
N ARG A 263 1.22 -20.91 -16.90
CA ARG A 263 -0.09 -20.31 -16.75
C ARG A 263 -0.43 -20.17 -15.27
N TYR A 264 -1.04 -19.05 -14.92
CA TYR A 264 -1.52 -18.81 -13.57
C TYR A 264 -2.67 -19.76 -13.21
N TRP A 265 -3.49 -20.18 -14.19
CA TRP A 265 -4.50 -21.23 -14.03
C TRP A 265 -4.81 -21.92 -15.36
N ASP A 266 -5.52 -23.05 -15.30
CA ASP A 266 -5.75 -23.96 -16.44
C ASP A 266 -6.44 -23.31 -17.66
N GLN A 267 -7.25 -22.27 -17.45
CA GLN A 267 -8.09 -21.62 -18.49
C GLN A 267 -7.61 -20.21 -18.83
N GLU A 268 -6.40 -19.83 -18.42
CA GLU A 268 -5.89 -18.47 -18.57
C GLU A 268 -5.92 -17.97 -20.03
N ASP A 269 -5.61 -18.82 -21.00
CA ASP A 269 -5.59 -18.43 -22.42
C ASP A 269 -6.99 -18.04 -22.93
N GLU A 270 -8.03 -18.76 -22.51
CA GLU A 270 -9.42 -18.46 -22.87
C GLU A 270 -9.87 -17.17 -22.18
N THR A 271 -9.57 -17.04 -20.89
CA THR A 271 -9.88 -15.83 -20.10
C THR A 271 -9.18 -14.59 -20.68
N LEU A 272 -7.90 -14.67 -21.03
CA LEU A 272 -7.16 -13.55 -21.62
C LEU A 272 -7.77 -13.10 -22.95
N GLN A 273 -8.21 -14.04 -23.80
CA GLN A 273 -8.86 -13.70 -25.06
C GLN A 273 -10.19 -12.97 -24.83
N GLU A 274 -10.99 -13.41 -23.86
CA GLU A 274 -12.25 -12.76 -23.50
C GLU A 274 -12.02 -11.35 -22.95
N LEU A 275 -11.05 -11.20 -22.04
CA LEU A 275 -10.67 -9.92 -21.45
C LEU A 275 -10.13 -8.94 -22.51
N MET A 276 -9.25 -9.39 -23.40
CA MET A 276 -8.78 -8.57 -24.52
C MET A 276 -9.94 -8.11 -25.40
N ALA A 277 -10.91 -8.98 -25.69
CA ALA A 277 -12.07 -8.62 -26.50
C ALA A 277 -12.98 -7.60 -25.79
N GLN A 278 -13.16 -7.71 -24.47
CA GLN A 278 -13.94 -6.76 -23.67
C GLN A 278 -13.31 -5.36 -23.70
N HIS A 279 -11.98 -5.29 -23.55
CA HIS A 279 -11.19 -4.05 -23.62
C HIS A 279 -10.93 -3.56 -25.05
N GLY A 280 -11.42 -4.25 -26.08
CA GLY A 280 -11.22 -3.86 -27.49
C GLY A 280 -9.78 -4.01 -27.99
N LEU A 281 -8.94 -4.78 -27.28
CA LEU A 281 -7.57 -5.10 -27.65
C LEU A 281 -7.52 -6.16 -28.74
N THR A 282 -6.55 -6.05 -29.64
CA THR A 282 -6.29 -7.04 -30.69
C THR A 282 -5.02 -7.82 -30.38
N ALA A 283 -5.12 -9.16 -30.41
CA ALA A 283 -3.97 -10.06 -30.35
C ALA A 283 -3.08 -9.98 -31.59
#